data_AF-A0A226ECZ4-F1
#
_entry.id   AF-A0A226ECZ4-F1
#
_cell.length_a   1.000
_cell.length_b   1.000
_cell.length_c   1.000
_cell.angle_alpha   90.00
_cell.angle_beta   90.00
_cell.angle_gamma   90.00
#
_symmetry.space_group_name_H-M   'P 1'
#
loop_
_entity.id
_entity.type
_entity.pdbx_description
1 polymer ?
#
loop_
_entity_poly.entity_id
_entity_poly.type
_entity_poly.pdbx_seq_one_letter_code
_entity_poly.pdbx_strand_id
1 'polypeptide(L)'
;MTITFIVFYIYMNWKHKQFPFSIWLSFVSVLFDDFSSVPKIVGTSLFYRLIFATWGPVSLLFTNCYSGLMISELNAPLKQTRSRNFEDLICLNKHVLDLNVSSMDIRELAENLQFKDYRADSGKMDFTFNSLPTIKNLFVSDTYYRILSPPFQRQWMFSGAATYIWHFERVVHLLQFTQLLSKTRLASNFVRDEVVALLLMNPAHAVFPIEFDQTRVNYSTTELAEMVETDVINCGKRTAFVATSETLQGEMSFISKKYPSRRFHTSQRLLGPTWKGWSVKGGGRSSRLSSVSAVQRNFQVLVHSGIYSRLKQEMHKNMWFGRNPVKEDVPPSPVSPLTMGGLVTIFMLCGALTGFALIAFLIESHKYDWKAIVFALSASLRKLLQFNDRFQRLKKSITCVTLKSKLHKSWKSN
;
A
#
# COMPACT_ATOMS: atom_id res chain seq x y z
N MET A 1 -20.54 -29.38 0.07
CA MET A 1 -20.84 -29.50 1.51
C MET A 1 -22.34 -29.65 1.79
N THR A 2 -23.19 -28.64 1.58
CA THR A 2 -24.63 -28.74 1.93
C THR A 2 -25.38 -29.82 1.15
N ILE A 3 -25.12 -29.96 -0.16
CA ILE A 3 -25.77 -30.97 -1.01
C ILE A 3 -25.36 -32.40 -0.60
N THR A 4 -24.06 -32.65 -0.42
CA THR A 4 -23.55 -33.96 0.03
C THR A 4 -24.10 -34.32 1.41
N PHE A 5 -24.29 -33.32 2.27
CA PHE A 5 -24.91 -33.48 3.57
C PHE A 5 -26.40 -33.85 3.48
N ILE A 6 -27.18 -33.16 2.63
CA ILE A 6 -28.59 -33.47 2.40
C ILE A 6 -28.75 -34.89 1.85
N VAL A 7 -27.92 -35.28 0.87
CA VAL A 7 -27.93 -36.64 0.30
C VAL A 7 -27.59 -37.68 1.38
N PHE A 8 -26.57 -37.42 2.20
CA PHE A 8 -26.20 -38.31 3.30
C PHE A 8 -27.33 -38.46 4.33
N TYR A 9 -27.93 -37.34 4.71
CA TYR A 9 -29.04 -37.30 5.65
C TYR A 9 -30.22 -38.13 5.14
N ILE A 10 -30.61 -37.96 3.87
CA ILE A 10 -31.69 -38.75 3.24
C ILE A 10 -31.32 -40.23 3.18
N TYR A 11 -30.11 -40.57 2.74
CA TYR A 11 -29.63 -41.95 2.65
C TYR A 11 -29.70 -42.66 4.00
N MET A 12 -29.19 -42.01 5.05
CA MET A 12 -29.20 -42.56 6.40
C MET A 12 -30.63 -42.73 6.89
N ASN A 13 -31.45 -41.69 6.79
CA ASN A 13 -32.84 -41.72 7.27
C ASN A 13 -33.66 -42.84 6.59
N TRP A 14 -33.39 -43.09 5.30
CA TRP A 14 -34.02 -44.18 4.56
C TRP A 14 -33.57 -45.56 5.06
N LYS A 15 -32.26 -45.77 5.26
CA LYS A 15 -31.70 -47.08 5.59
C LYS A 15 -31.98 -47.54 7.03
N HIS A 16 -31.95 -46.62 8.00
CA HIS A 16 -31.99 -47.00 9.42
C HIS A 16 -33.26 -46.57 10.17
N LYS A 17 -34.20 -45.87 9.52
CA LYS A 17 -35.55 -45.48 10.00
C LYS A 17 -35.63 -44.64 11.30
N GLN A 18 -34.61 -44.62 12.16
CA GLN A 18 -34.50 -43.73 13.33
C GLN A 18 -33.02 -43.42 13.62
N PHE A 19 -32.70 -42.14 13.85
CA PHE A 19 -31.39 -41.73 14.39
C PHE A 19 -31.58 -40.87 15.64
N PRO A 20 -31.00 -41.27 16.78
CA PRO A 20 -30.93 -40.42 17.97
C PRO A 20 -29.84 -39.33 17.88
N PHE A 21 -29.06 -39.29 16.79
CA PHE A 21 -27.85 -38.47 16.69
C PHE A 21 -27.94 -37.42 15.57
N SER A 22 -27.62 -36.17 15.90
CA SER A 22 -27.55 -35.08 14.93
C SER A 22 -26.25 -35.15 14.14
N ILE A 23 -26.31 -35.80 12.98
CA ILE A 23 -25.20 -35.90 12.00
C ILE A 23 -24.62 -34.52 11.65
N TRP A 24 -25.41 -33.45 11.79
CA TRP A 24 -24.99 -32.08 11.52
C TRP A 24 -23.92 -31.61 12.50
N LEU A 25 -24.01 -32.01 13.76
CA LEU A 25 -23.04 -31.60 14.79
C LEU A 25 -21.64 -32.16 14.51
N SER A 26 -21.51 -33.37 13.98
CA SER A 26 -20.20 -33.91 13.60
C SER A 26 -19.56 -33.17 12.42
N PHE A 27 -20.37 -32.59 11.54
CA PHE A 27 -19.85 -31.77 10.44
C PHE A 27 -19.44 -30.38 10.90
N VAL A 28 -20.27 -29.78 11.77
CA VAL A 28 -19.95 -28.51 12.41
C VAL A 28 -18.68 -28.65 13.25
N SER A 29 -18.49 -29.78 13.96
CA SER A 29 -17.26 -30.00 14.74
C SER A 29 -16.03 -30.02 13.82
N VAL A 30 -16.08 -30.74 12.69
CA VAL A 30 -14.98 -30.76 11.71
C VAL A 30 -14.66 -29.37 11.14
N LEU A 31 -15.66 -28.50 11.01
CA LEU A 31 -15.47 -27.11 10.61
C LEU A 31 -14.70 -26.30 11.65
N PHE A 32 -14.90 -26.60 12.93
CA PHE A 32 -14.20 -26.00 14.06
C PHE A 32 -12.93 -26.74 14.48
N ASP A 33 -12.43 -27.65 13.64
CA ASP A 33 -11.26 -28.49 13.91
C ASP A 33 -11.40 -29.35 15.18
N ASP A 34 -12.65 -29.72 15.49
CA ASP A 34 -13.01 -30.53 16.66
C ASP A 34 -13.64 -31.87 16.23
N PHE A 35 -13.32 -32.96 16.94
CA PHE A 35 -13.79 -34.30 16.58
C PHE A 35 -14.85 -34.77 17.56
N SER A 36 -16.13 -34.68 17.18
CA SER A 36 -17.19 -35.35 17.94
C SER A 36 -17.07 -36.87 17.79
N SER A 37 -17.33 -37.62 18.87
CA SER A 37 -17.33 -39.08 18.83
C SER A 37 -18.44 -39.60 17.91
N VAL A 38 -18.05 -40.27 16.83
CA VAL A 38 -18.98 -40.81 15.84
C VAL A 38 -19.45 -42.19 16.30
N PRO A 39 -20.76 -42.47 16.37
CA PRO A 39 -21.26 -43.80 16.71
C PRO A 39 -20.70 -44.87 15.76
N LYS A 40 -20.26 -46.03 16.29
CA LYS A 40 -19.64 -47.12 15.51
C LYS A 40 -20.46 -47.52 14.28
N ILE A 41 -21.80 -47.52 14.38
CA ILE A 41 -22.74 -47.85 13.29
C ILE A 41 -22.59 -46.89 12.10
N VAL A 42 -22.35 -45.60 12.37
CA VAL A 42 -22.14 -44.58 11.33
C VAL A 42 -20.70 -44.64 10.82
N GLY A 43 -19.73 -44.84 11.71
CA GLY A 43 -18.30 -44.91 11.35
C GLY A 43 -17.93 -46.11 10.47
N THR A 44 -18.69 -47.20 10.51
CA THR A 44 -18.49 -48.37 9.61
C THR A 44 -19.15 -48.21 8.25
N SER A 45 -20.02 -47.21 8.06
CA SER A 45 -20.65 -46.92 6.78
C SER A 45 -19.61 -46.45 5.75
N LEU A 46 -19.50 -47.17 4.63
CA LEU A 46 -18.63 -46.80 3.52
C LEU A 46 -18.90 -45.38 3.01
N PHE A 47 -20.17 -44.95 3.02
CA PHE A 47 -20.58 -43.62 2.60
C PHE A 47 -20.08 -42.52 3.56
N TYR A 48 -20.17 -42.76 4.88
CA TYR A 48 -19.62 -41.84 5.88
C TYR A 48 -18.10 -41.70 5.73
N ARG A 49 -17.41 -42.84 5.55
CA ARG A 49 -15.96 -42.88 5.35
C ARG A 49 -15.55 -42.10 4.10
N LEU A 50 -16.23 -42.28 2.97
CA LEU A 50 -15.95 -41.53 1.75
C LEU A 50 -16.16 -40.02 1.94
N ILE A 51 -17.28 -39.62 2.53
CA ILE A 51 -17.55 -38.21 2.78
C ILE A 51 -16.50 -37.60 3.70
N PHE A 52 -16.21 -38.25 4.83
CA PHE A 52 -15.27 -37.72 5.82
C PHE A 52 -13.84 -37.72 5.30
N ALA A 53 -13.40 -38.78 4.61
CA ALA A 53 -12.07 -38.86 4.00
C ALA A 53 -11.87 -37.77 2.95
N THR A 54 -12.93 -37.34 2.29
CA THR A 54 -12.83 -36.36 1.21
C THR A 54 -13.04 -34.93 1.68
N TRP A 55 -14.06 -34.70 2.50
CA TRP A 55 -14.41 -33.36 2.99
C TRP A 55 -13.67 -32.95 4.26
N GLY A 56 -13.18 -33.91 5.06
CA GLY A 56 -12.41 -33.63 6.28
C GLY A 56 -11.14 -32.82 5.99
N PRO A 57 -10.23 -33.31 5.11
CA PRO A 57 -9.03 -32.57 4.74
C PRO A 57 -9.32 -31.22 4.09
N VAL A 58 -10.36 -31.15 3.24
CA VAL A 58 -10.82 -29.92 2.61
C VAL A 58 -11.27 -28.90 3.64
N SER A 59 -12.09 -29.32 4.62
CA SER A 59 -12.57 -28.47 5.70
C SER A 59 -11.41 -27.95 6.55
N LEU A 60 -10.53 -28.84 7.00
CA LEU A 60 -9.38 -28.50 7.84
C LEU A 60 -8.43 -27.52 7.14
N LEU A 61 -8.20 -27.72 5.84
CA LEU A 61 -7.42 -26.80 5.02
C LEU A 61 -8.12 -25.45 4.87
N PHE A 62 -9.43 -25.41 4.63
CA PHE A 62 -10.19 -24.16 4.57
C PHE A 62 -10.17 -23.40 5.89
N THR A 63 -10.43 -24.06 7.02
CA THR A 63 -10.47 -23.40 8.33
C THR A 63 -9.09 -22.86 8.70
N ASN A 64 -8.03 -23.64 8.50
CA ASN A 64 -6.67 -23.19 8.78
C ASN A 64 -6.21 -22.07 7.85
N CYS A 65 -6.53 -22.13 6.56
CA CYS A 65 -6.20 -21.07 5.62
C CYS A 65 -7.01 -19.81 5.88
N TYR A 66 -8.31 -19.93 6.17
CA TYR A 66 -9.17 -18.80 6.50
C TYR A 66 -8.71 -18.12 7.78
N SER A 67 -8.46 -18.88 8.86
CA SER A 67 -7.92 -18.34 10.11
C SER A 67 -6.56 -17.68 9.90
N GLY A 68 -5.67 -18.29 9.12
CA GLY A 68 -4.39 -17.68 8.75
C GLY A 68 -4.54 -16.37 7.96
N LEU A 69 -5.49 -16.30 7.03
CA LEU A 69 -5.79 -15.11 6.22
C LEU A 69 -6.43 -14.02 7.08
N MET A 70 -7.39 -14.39 7.92
CA MET A 70 -8.07 -13.50 8.85
C MET A 70 -7.07 -12.89 9.83
N ILE A 71 -6.16 -13.68 10.40
CA ILE A 71 -5.07 -13.19 11.25
C ILE A 71 -4.10 -12.31 10.46
N SER A 72 -3.70 -12.72 9.25
CA SER A 72 -2.69 -11.99 8.48
C SER A 72 -3.19 -10.73 7.78
N GLU A 73 -4.48 -10.59 7.47
CA GLU A 73 -5.04 -9.38 6.82
C GLU A 73 -5.77 -8.47 7.82
N LEU A 74 -6.39 -8.99 8.89
CA LEU A 74 -7.05 -8.14 9.89
C LEU A 74 -6.11 -7.68 11.01
N ASN A 75 -5.06 -8.44 11.33
CA ASN A 75 -4.04 -7.99 12.28
C ASN A 75 -2.78 -7.41 11.61
N ALA A 76 -2.59 -7.59 10.29
CA ALA A 76 -1.59 -6.79 9.61
C ALA A 76 -2.10 -5.34 9.49
N PRO A 77 -1.22 -4.35 9.69
CA PRO A 77 -1.59 -2.95 9.47
C PRO A 77 -2.15 -2.82 8.05
N LEU A 78 -3.37 -2.27 7.95
CA LEU A 78 -4.07 -1.98 6.68
C LEU A 78 -3.04 -1.52 5.65
N LYS A 79 -3.05 -2.11 4.45
CA LYS A 79 -2.14 -1.75 3.35
C LYS A 79 -2.04 -0.23 3.26
N GLN A 80 -0.96 0.30 3.84
CA GLN A 80 -0.70 1.73 3.76
C GLN A 80 -0.58 2.04 2.29
N THR A 81 -1.43 2.95 1.81
CA THR A 81 -1.40 3.42 0.43
C THR A 81 0.00 3.98 0.19
N ARG A 82 0.84 3.18 -0.46
CA ARG A 82 2.20 3.55 -0.81
C ARG A 82 2.14 4.77 -1.71
N SER A 83 2.72 5.88 -1.27
CA SER A 83 2.94 7.05 -2.10
C SER A 83 3.78 6.65 -3.31
N ARG A 84 3.24 6.82 -4.52
CA ARG A 84 3.95 6.52 -5.77
C ARG A 84 4.49 7.79 -6.41
N ASN A 85 3.81 8.90 -6.18
CA ASN A 85 4.14 10.19 -6.78
C ASN A 85 4.22 11.29 -5.72
N PHE A 86 4.79 12.43 -6.11
CA PHE A 86 4.93 13.60 -5.24
C PHE A 86 3.57 14.19 -4.83
N GLU A 87 2.56 14.04 -5.67
CA GLU A 87 1.17 14.46 -5.42
C GLU A 87 0.52 13.69 -4.25
N ASP A 88 1.03 12.50 -3.92
CA ASP A 88 0.56 11.72 -2.77
C ASP A 88 1.14 12.23 -1.45
N LEU A 89 2.21 13.03 -1.50
CA LEU A 89 2.83 13.63 -0.32
C LEU A 89 2.11 14.92 0.10
N ILE A 90 1.36 15.55 -0.81
CA ILE A 90 0.63 16.81 -0.56
C ILE A 90 -0.54 16.54 0.38
N CYS A 91 -0.53 17.22 1.53
CA CYS A 91 -1.58 17.05 2.53
C CYS A 91 -2.63 18.15 2.49
N LEU A 92 -2.22 19.41 2.28
CA LEU A 92 -3.10 20.57 2.23
C LEU A 92 -3.23 21.09 0.80
N ASN A 93 -4.39 21.68 0.50
CA ASN A 93 -4.69 22.34 -0.78
C ASN A 93 -4.50 21.42 -2.02
N LYS A 94 -4.67 20.10 -1.86
CA LYS A 94 -4.54 19.13 -2.95
C LYS A 94 -5.48 19.43 -4.13
N HIS A 95 -6.66 20.00 -3.85
CA HIS A 95 -7.64 20.41 -4.85
C HIS A 95 -7.08 21.42 -5.88
N VAL A 96 -6.02 22.16 -5.54
CA VAL A 96 -5.35 23.10 -6.46
C VAL A 96 -4.78 22.38 -7.68
N LEU A 97 -4.42 21.09 -7.55
CA LEU A 97 -3.95 20.29 -8.68
C LEU A 97 -5.05 19.94 -9.70
N ASP A 98 -6.32 20.04 -9.32
CA ASP A 98 -7.47 19.79 -10.20
C ASP A 98 -7.90 21.05 -10.96
N LEU A 99 -7.37 22.22 -10.58
CA LEU A 99 -7.63 23.49 -11.23
C LEU A 99 -6.80 23.64 -12.50
N ASN A 100 -7.29 24.42 -13.47
CA ASN A 100 -6.51 24.75 -14.66
C ASN A 100 -5.45 25.82 -14.35
N VAL A 101 -4.35 25.39 -13.72
CA VAL A 101 -3.32 26.31 -13.21
C VAL A 101 -2.62 27.09 -14.33
N SER A 102 -2.65 26.59 -15.56
CA SER A 102 -2.04 27.27 -16.73
C SER A 102 -2.70 28.61 -17.06
N SER A 103 -3.97 28.80 -16.68
CA SER A 103 -4.73 30.03 -16.93
C SER A 103 -4.97 30.87 -15.67
N MET A 104 -4.48 30.41 -14.51
CA MET A 104 -4.78 31.02 -13.22
C MET A 104 -3.89 32.24 -12.97
N ASP A 105 -4.46 33.33 -12.46
CA ASP A 105 -3.66 34.47 -12.00
C ASP A 105 -2.84 34.07 -10.77
N ILE A 106 -1.61 34.55 -10.66
CA ILE A 106 -0.72 34.21 -9.54
C ILE A 106 -1.30 34.60 -8.17
N ARG A 107 -2.14 35.65 -8.12
CA ARG A 107 -2.83 36.08 -6.90
C ARG A 107 -3.92 35.10 -6.52
N GLU A 108 -4.72 34.65 -7.48
CA GLU A 108 -5.74 33.62 -7.29
C GLU A 108 -5.08 32.32 -6.79
N LEU A 109 -3.95 31.93 -7.39
CA LEU A 109 -3.16 30.79 -6.93
C LEU A 109 -2.69 30.99 -5.49
N ALA A 110 -2.15 32.16 -5.15
CA ALA A 110 -1.68 32.45 -3.80
C ALA A 110 -2.81 32.48 -2.75
N GLU A 111 -4.01 32.94 -3.12
CA GLU A 111 -5.20 32.90 -2.28
C GLU A 111 -5.65 31.46 -2.04
N ASN A 112 -5.76 30.64 -3.09
CA ASN A 112 -6.11 29.22 -3.01
C ASN A 112 -5.10 28.41 -2.18
N LEU A 113 -3.82 28.79 -2.23
CA LEU A 113 -2.76 28.16 -1.43
C LEU A 113 -2.72 28.65 0.03
N GLN A 114 -3.50 29.67 0.39
CA GLN A 114 -3.39 30.36 1.68
C GLN A 114 -1.96 30.87 1.95
N PHE A 115 -1.34 31.48 0.94
CA PHE A 115 0.07 31.86 0.94
C PHE A 115 0.49 32.80 2.09
N LYS A 116 -0.47 33.47 2.74
CA LYS A 116 -0.26 34.22 3.97
C LYS A 116 0.44 33.38 5.07
N ASP A 117 0.13 32.10 5.18
CA ASP A 117 0.69 31.21 6.20
C ASP A 117 2.15 30.85 5.87
N TYR A 118 2.45 30.66 4.57
CA TYR A 118 3.81 30.49 4.07
C TYR A 118 4.67 31.71 4.38
N ARG A 119 4.10 32.91 4.18
CA ARG A 119 4.76 34.18 4.48
C ARG A 119 4.95 34.38 5.99
N ALA A 120 4.02 33.93 6.83
CA ALA A 120 4.15 34.02 8.27
C ALA A 120 5.26 33.10 8.82
N ASP A 121 5.41 31.90 8.26
CA ASP A 121 6.52 30.99 8.57
C ASP A 121 7.86 31.56 8.08
N SER A 122 7.88 32.09 6.86
CA SER A 122 9.12 32.46 6.19
C SER A 122 9.57 33.90 6.41
N GLY A 123 8.65 34.81 6.77
CA GLY A 123 8.96 36.21 7.07
C GLY A 123 9.82 36.40 8.31
N LYS A 124 10.02 35.33 9.08
CA LYS A 124 10.98 35.25 10.19
C LYS A 124 12.37 34.76 9.75
N MET A 125 12.55 34.35 8.50
CA MET A 125 13.85 33.95 7.98
C MET A 125 14.65 35.19 7.60
N ASP A 126 15.78 35.37 8.27
CA ASP A 126 16.78 36.33 7.85
C ASP A 126 17.55 35.77 6.64
N PHE A 127 17.13 36.17 5.44
CA PHE A 127 17.76 35.76 4.19
C PHE A 127 19.19 36.28 4.04
N THR A 128 19.64 37.21 4.89
CA THR A 128 20.93 37.86 4.69
C THR A 128 22.11 36.98 5.11
N PHE A 129 22.04 36.20 6.20
CA PHE A 129 23.23 35.42 6.63
C PHE A 129 22.98 34.09 7.36
N ASN A 130 21.78 33.81 7.86
CA ASN A 130 21.48 32.57 8.59
C ASN A 130 20.29 31.85 7.96
N SER A 131 20.55 30.87 7.10
CA SER A 131 19.50 30.08 6.46
C SER A 131 18.67 29.23 7.42
N LEU A 132 19.04 29.17 8.70
CA LEU A 132 18.29 28.44 9.73
C LEU A 132 17.24 29.37 10.36
N PRO A 133 15.94 28.99 10.34
CA PRO A 133 14.93 29.76 11.04
C PRO A 133 15.22 29.76 12.55
N THR A 134 15.24 30.93 13.16
CA THR A 134 15.45 31.09 14.61
C THR A 134 14.26 30.60 15.45
N ILE A 135 13.09 30.40 14.80
CA ILE A 135 11.84 30.10 15.46
C ILE A 135 11.33 28.74 14.99
N LYS A 136 10.95 27.89 15.96
CA LYS A 136 10.29 26.61 15.73
C LYS A 136 9.01 26.85 14.90
N ASN A 137 8.91 26.16 13.76
CA ASN A 137 7.73 26.24 12.90
C ASN A 137 6.51 25.67 13.67
N LEU A 138 5.53 26.54 13.94
CA LEU A 138 4.32 26.22 14.71
C LEU A 138 3.24 25.51 13.87
N PHE A 139 3.40 25.47 12.55
CA PHE A 139 2.44 24.87 11.61
C PHE A 139 2.72 23.39 11.34
N VAL A 140 3.89 22.87 11.75
CA VAL A 140 4.28 21.48 11.53
C VAL A 140 3.26 20.52 12.15
N SER A 141 2.80 19.56 11.36
CA SER A 141 1.92 18.47 11.83
C SER A 141 2.63 17.13 11.76
N ASP A 142 2.55 16.35 12.84
CA ASP A 142 3.05 14.97 12.88
C ASP A 142 2.22 13.99 12.02
N THR A 143 1.06 14.44 11.53
CA THR A 143 0.19 13.63 10.66
C THR A 143 0.63 13.66 9.19
N TYR A 144 1.43 14.65 8.80
CA TYR A 144 1.87 14.87 7.42
C TYR A 144 3.28 14.31 7.17
N TYR A 145 3.64 14.22 5.90
CA TYR A 145 4.98 13.78 5.52
C TYR A 145 6.03 14.80 5.96
N ARG A 146 7.07 14.31 6.62
CA ARG A 146 8.33 15.02 6.83
C ARG A 146 9.19 14.85 5.58
N ILE A 147 9.52 15.94 4.92
CA ILE A 147 10.26 15.95 3.65
C ILE A 147 11.72 16.27 3.96
N LEU A 148 12.54 15.23 4.04
CA LEU A 148 13.96 15.32 4.37
C LEU A 148 14.82 15.30 3.12
N SER A 149 16.07 15.73 3.24
CA SER A 149 17.04 15.69 2.15
C SER A 149 18.46 15.55 2.70
N PRO A 150 19.46 15.23 1.86
CA PRO A 150 20.85 15.16 2.29
C PRO A 150 21.31 16.50 2.87
N PRO A 151 22.23 16.47 3.86
CA PRO A 151 22.91 17.69 4.28
C PRO A 151 23.81 18.21 3.15
N PHE A 152 23.96 19.52 3.11
CA PHE A 152 24.79 20.23 2.17
C PHE A 152 25.51 21.36 2.89
N GLN A 153 26.82 21.45 2.68
CA GLN A 153 27.66 22.52 3.19
C GLN A 153 28.06 23.41 2.03
N ARG A 154 27.61 24.67 2.05
CA ARG A 154 27.97 25.63 1.00
C ARG A 154 29.29 26.29 1.36
N GLN A 155 30.25 26.25 0.45
CA GLN A 155 31.61 26.69 0.73
C GLN A 155 31.81 28.22 0.65
N TRP A 156 30.88 28.98 0.05
CA TRP A 156 31.20 30.34 -0.45
C TRP A 156 30.18 31.45 -0.21
N MET A 157 29.01 31.20 0.38
CA MET A 157 27.94 32.23 0.45
C MET A 157 27.19 32.32 1.78
N PHE A 158 27.33 31.33 2.65
CA PHE A 158 26.77 31.33 4.01
C PHE A 158 27.88 30.91 4.97
N SER A 159 27.71 31.21 6.25
CA SER A 159 28.65 31.11 7.40
C SER A 159 29.25 29.72 7.69
N GLY A 160 29.45 28.86 6.69
CA GLY A 160 29.93 27.49 6.86
C GLY A 160 28.90 26.53 7.48
N ALA A 161 27.74 27.05 7.89
CA ALA A 161 26.66 26.28 8.48
C ALA A 161 26.13 25.25 7.48
N ALA A 162 26.17 23.98 7.88
CA ALA A 162 25.57 22.90 7.11
C ALA A 162 24.04 22.98 7.23
N THR A 163 23.34 22.78 6.12
CA THR A 163 21.87 22.76 6.07
C THR A 163 21.39 21.64 5.17
N TYR A 164 20.09 21.57 4.89
CA TYR A 164 19.49 20.52 4.07
C TYR A 164 19.14 21.07 2.67
N ILE A 165 19.41 20.28 1.62
CA ILE A 165 19.19 20.68 0.22
C ILE A 165 17.75 21.13 -0.01
N TRP A 166 16.76 20.37 0.45
CA TRP A 166 15.34 20.68 0.26
C TRP A 166 14.92 21.96 0.97
N HIS A 167 15.46 22.24 2.16
CA HIS A 167 15.20 23.49 2.86
C HIS A 167 15.76 24.69 2.07
N PHE A 168 16.96 24.54 1.50
CA PHE A 168 17.53 25.55 0.63
C PHE A 168 16.70 25.79 -0.64
N GLU A 169 16.31 24.72 -1.35
CA GLU A 169 15.45 24.83 -2.55
C GLU A 169 14.10 25.48 -2.22
N ARG A 170 13.49 25.10 -1.08
CA ARG A 170 12.27 25.74 -0.57
C ARG A 170 12.44 27.25 -0.41
N VAL A 171 13.53 27.68 0.21
CA VAL A 171 13.82 29.11 0.40
C VAL A 171 13.97 29.83 -0.94
N VAL A 172 14.73 29.26 -1.88
CA VAL A 172 14.93 29.86 -3.21
C VAL A 172 13.62 29.97 -3.97
N HIS A 173 12.83 28.91 -4.03
CA HIS A 173 11.56 28.91 -4.73
C HIS A 173 10.54 29.86 -4.09
N LEU A 174 10.51 29.95 -2.75
CA LEU A 174 9.66 30.91 -2.07
C LEU A 174 10.06 32.36 -2.36
N LEU A 175 11.36 32.66 -2.40
CA LEU A 175 11.86 33.97 -2.80
C LEU A 175 11.48 34.29 -4.25
N GLN A 176 11.62 33.34 -5.17
CA GLN A 176 11.17 33.53 -6.55
C GLN A 176 9.66 33.78 -6.62
N PHE A 177 8.85 32.99 -5.89
CA PHE A 177 7.40 33.14 -5.90
C PHE A 177 6.94 34.47 -5.27
N THR A 178 7.57 34.91 -4.18
CA THR A 178 7.29 36.23 -3.57
C THR A 178 7.69 37.38 -4.49
N GLN A 179 8.80 37.27 -5.23
CA GLN A 179 9.18 38.23 -6.26
C GLN A 179 8.22 38.24 -7.45
N LEU A 180 7.64 37.09 -7.81
CA LEU A 180 6.61 37.02 -8.84
C LEU A 180 5.31 37.67 -8.36
N LEU A 181 4.90 37.44 -7.10
CA LEU A 181 3.71 38.06 -6.51
C LEU A 181 3.80 39.58 -6.41
N SER A 182 5.00 40.15 -6.22
CA SER A 182 5.18 41.60 -6.16
C SER A 182 5.08 42.27 -7.54
N LYS A 183 5.35 41.54 -8.62
CA LYS A 183 5.21 42.02 -10.00
C LYS A 183 3.74 41.89 -10.43
N THR A 184 2.99 42.98 -10.31
CA THR A 184 1.57 43.03 -10.71
C THR A 184 1.37 42.70 -12.19
N ARG A 185 0.44 41.77 -12.50
CA ARG A 185 -0.13 41.46 -13.83
C ARG A 185 0.64 40.53 -14.78
N LEU A 186 1.55 39.68 -14.30
CA LEU A 186 2.11 38.62 -15.16
C LEU A 186 1.26 37.34 -15.05
N ALA A 187 0.57 37.01 -16.15
CA ALA A 187 0.13 35.65 -16.39
C ALA A 187 1.38 34.75 -16.32
N SER A 188 1.43 33.88 -15.32
CA SER A 188 2.53 32.94 -15.14
C SER A 188 2.04 31.59 -15.64
N ASN A 189 2.72 31.07 -16.66
CA ASN A 189 2.44 29.74 -17.17
C ASN A 189 3.10 28.73 -16.24
N PHE A 190 2.52 28.52 -15.05
CA PHE A 190 3.03 27.53 -14.12
C PHE A 190 2.91 26.13 -14.72
N VAL A 191 4.03 25.42 -14.74
CA VAL A 191 4.02 23.99 -15.07
C VAL A 191 3.48 23.24 -13.85
N ARG A 192 2.70 22.17 -14.07
CA ARG A 192 2.13 21.36 -12.98
C ARG A 192 3.16 20.97 -11.91
N ASP A 193 4.40 20.68 -12.30
CA ASP A 193 5.47 20.29 -11.38
C ASP A 193 5.93 21.45 -10.47
N GLU A 194 5.84 22.70 -10.94
CA GLU A 194 6.09 23.90 -10.13
C GLU A 194 5.01 24.08 -9.07
N VAL A 195 3.75 23.80 -9.44
CA VAL A 195 2.62 23.82 -8.50
C VAL A 195 2.75 22.74 -7.45
N VAL A 196 3.14 21.52 -7.84
CA VAL A 196 3.43 20.43 -6.91
C VAL A 196 4.58 20.81 -5.98
N ALA A 197 5.67 21.37 -6.50
CA ALA A 197 6.78 21.84 -5.67
C ALA A 197 6.31 22.90 -4.66
N LEU A 198 5.52 23.88 -5.08
CA LEU A 198 4.98 24.92 -4.22
C LEU A 198 4.03 24.37 -3.14
N LEU A 199 3.21 23.38 -3.47
CA LEU A 199 2.34 22.68 -2.51
C LEU A 199 3.16 21.89 -1.47
N LEU A 200 4.26 21.24 -1.88
CA LEU A 200 5.16 20.53 -0.97
C LEU A 200 5.98 21.46 -0.07
N MET A 201 6.06 22.75 -0.41
CA MET A 201 6.67 23.78 0.44
C MET A 201 5.74 24.27 1.56
N ASN A 202 4.53 23.71 1.68
CA ASN A 202 3.61 24.06 2.76
C ASN A 202 4.30 23.91 4.13
N PRO A 203 4.23 24.92 5.02
CA PRO A 203 4.90 24.88 6.32
C PRO A 203 4.38 23.77 7.25
N ALA A 204 3.26 23.12 6.91
CA ALA A 204 2.77 21.95 7.61
C ALA A 204 3.66 20.70 7.41
N HIS A 205 4.47 20.67 6.34
CA HIS A 205 5.52 19.67 6.15
C HIS A 205 6.76 20.03 6.96
N ALA A 206 7.20 19.14 7.85
CA ALA A 206 8.50 19.28 8.49
C ALA A 206 9.63 19.05 7.47
N VAL A 207 10.63 19.94 7.46
CA VAL A 207 11.81 19.83 6.56
C VAL A 207 13.13 19.54 7.26
N PHE A 208 13.08 19.47 8.59
CA PHE A 208 14.22 19.14 9.46
C PHE A 208 13.97 17.79 10.13
N PRO A 209 15.01 17.04 10.53
CA PRO A 209 14.84 15.86 11.38
C PRO A 209 14.20 16.18 12.74
N ILE A 210 13.65 15.17 13.42
CA ILE A 210 13.01 15.32 14.74
C ILE A 210 13.99 15.83 15.79
N GLU A 211 15.23 15.34 15.78
CA GLU A 211 16.28 15.66 16.76
C GLU A 211 17.07 16.93 16.42
N PHE A 212 16.70 17.63 15.34
CA PHE A 212 17.41 18.82 14.90
C PHE A 212 17.15 20.01 15.84
N ASP A 213 18.21 20.49 16.49
CA ASP A 213 18.17 21.68 17.35
C ASP A 213 18.60 22.92 16.55
N GLN A 214 17.62 23.79 16.26
CA GLN A 214 17.84 25.04 15.51
C GLN A 214 18.78 26.01 16.21
N THR A 215 18.98 25.88 17.53
CA THR A 215 19.87 26.76 18.31
C THR A 215 21.35 26.38 18.15
N ARG A 216 21.64 25.14 17.76
CA ARG A 216 23.00 24.65 17.53
C ARG A 216 23.45 24.94 16.09
N VAL A 217 24.48 25.76 15.94
CA VAL A 217 25.01 26.17 14.62
C VAL A 217 26.10 25.21 14.11
N ASN A 218 26.75 24.49 15.03
CA ASN A 218 27.94 23.68 14.75
C ASN A 218 27.60 22.19 14.63
N TYR A 219 26.85 21.85 13.59
CA TYR A 219 26.65 20.46 13.18
C TYR A 219 27.65 20.06 12.11
N SER A 220 28.25 18.89 12.27
CA SER A 220 28.96 18.22 11.18
C SER A 220 27.97 17.66 10.15
N THR A 221 28.41 17.52 8.90
CA THR A 221 27.61 16.89 7.84
C THR A 221 27.24 15.44 8.18
N THR A 222 28.11 14.73 8.90
CA THR A 222 27.87 13.37 9.38
C THR A 222 26.73 13.34 10.40
N GLU A 223 26.77 14.18 11.45
CA GLU A 223 25.67 14.26 12.43
C GLU A 223 24.33 14.60 11.78
N LEU A 224 24.31 15.53 10.81
CA LEU A 224 23.09 15.85 10.07
C LEU A 224 22.57 14.68 9.22
N ALA A 225 23.48 13.92 8.62
CA ALA A 225 23.12 12.74 7.83
C ALA A 225 22.57 11.62 8.72
N GLU A 226 23.16 11.41 9.91
CA GLU A 226 22.70 10.42 10.88
C GLU A 226 21.29 10.75 11.42
N MET A 227 21.00 12.02 11.68
CA MET A 227 19.65 12.46 12.05
C MET A 227 18.62 12.21 10.94
N VAL A 228 18.98 12.49 9.68
CA VAL A 228 18.10 12.19 8.53
C VAL A 228 17.89 10.69 8.39
N GLU A 229 18.95 9.90 8.50
CA GLU A 229 18.87 8.44 8.44
C GLU A 229 17.95 7.89 9.53
N THR A 230 18.08 8.37 10.76
CA THR A 230 17.23 7.98 11.91
C THR A 230 15.75 8.17 11.62
N ASP A 231 15.37 9.30 11.02
CA ASP A 231 13.99 9.61 10.67
C ASP A 231 13.50 8.86 9.42
N VAL A 232 14.38 8.62 8.44
CA VAL A 232 14.05 7.88 7.21
C VAL A 232 13.80 6.41 7.51
N ILE A 233 14.59 5.81 8.41
CA ILE A 233 14.37 4.41 8.77
C ILE A 233 13.12 4.26 9.65
N ASN A 234 12.67 5.28 10.38
CA ASN A 234 11.53 5.17 11.30
C ASN A 234 10.18 4.97 10.57
N CYS A 235 9.79 3.71 10.36
CA CYS A 235 8.53 3.35 9.69
C CYS A 235 7.25 3.77 10.46
N GLY A 236 7.37 4.13 11.75
CA GLY A 236 6.24 4.65 12.52
C GLY A 236 5.89 6.10 12.18
N LYS A 237 6.77 6.79 11.44
CA LYS A 237 6.58 8.18 11.00
C LYS A 237 6.49 8.23 9.48
N ARG A 238 5.77 9.23 8.97
CA ARG A 238 5.64 9.49 7.54
C ARG A 238 6.82 10.35 7.10
N THR A 239 7.85 9.71 6.55
CA THR A 239 9.05 10.40 6.08
C THR A 239 9.21 10.19 4.57
N ALA A 240 9.49 11.27 3.85
CA ALA A 240 9.85 11.26 2.44
C ALA A 240 11.27 11.83 2.30
N PHE A 241 12.18 11.07 1.69
CA PHE A 241 13.53 11.52 1.41
C PHE A 241 13.63 12.02 -0.04
N VAL A 242 14.01 13.29 -0.20
CA VAL A 242 14.10 13.98 -1.48
C VAL A 242 15.57 14.33 -1.74
N ALA A 243 16.06 13.90 -2.90
CA ALA A 243 17.42 14.17 -3.34
C ALA A 243 17.48 14.15 -4.87
N THR A 244 18.63 14.49 -5.43
CA THR A 244 18.89 14.23 -6.86
C THR A 244 18.79 12.74 -7.16
N SER A 245 18.44 12.37 -8.40
CA SER A 245 18.29 10.95 -8.79
C SER A 245 19.55 10.13 -8.49
N GLU A 246 20.74 10.73 -8.67
CA GLU A 246 22.04 10.12 -8.44
C GLU A 246 22.26 9.83 -6.95
N THR A 247 22.04 10.83 -6.11
CA THR A 247 22.13 10.70 -4.64
C THR A 247 21.08 9.72 -4.10
N LEU A 248 19.86 9.78 -4.61
CA LEU A 248 18.76 8.92 -4.18
C LEU A 248 19.06 7.44 -4.49
N GLN A 249 19.67 7.12 -5.63
CA GLN A 249 20.07 5.75 -5.96
C GLN A 249 21.16 5.23 -5.03
N GLY A 250 22.16 6.06 -4.72
CA GLY A 250 23.19 5.72 -3.73
C GLY A 250 22.60 5.47 -2.35
N GLU A 251 21.75 6.39 -1.86
CA GLU A 251 21.08 6.26 -0.56
C GLU A 251 20.19 5.01 -0.53
N MET A 252 19.40 4.77 -1.59
CA MET A 252 18.53 3.59 -1.70
C MET A 252 19.33 2.28 -1.63
N SER A 253 20.48 2.22 -2.31
CA SER A 253 21.37 1.06 -2.26
C SER A 253 21.96 0.86 -0.86
N PHE A 254 22.29 1.94 -0.15
CA PHE A 254 22.81 1.87 1.21
C PHE A 254 21.74 1.40 2.20
N ILE A 255 20.58 2.06 2.24
CA ILE A 255 19.53 1.75 3.22
C ILE A 255 18.92 0.37 2.99
N SER A 256 18.74 -0.07 1.74
CA SER A 256 18.21 -1.41 1.46
C SER A 256 19.18 -2.51 1.87
N LYS A 257 20.49 -2.25 1.84
CA LYS A 257 21.53 -3.19 2.26
C LYS A 257 21.66 -3.23 3.79
N LYS A 258 21.58 -2.08 4.45
CA LYS A 258 21.81 -1.95 5.90
C LYS A 258 20.56 -2.20 6.75
N TYR A 259 19.38 -2.03 6.18
CA TYR A 259 18.09 -2.19 6.87
C TYR A 259 17.17 -3.18 6.14
N PRO A 260 17.56 -4.47 6.03
CA PRO A 260 16.81 -5.47 5.25
C PRO A 260 15.42 -5.77 5.82
N SER A 261 15.13 -5.45 7.08
CA SER A 261 13.78 -5.60 7.65
C SER A 261 12.78 -4.58 7.12
N ARG A 262 13.28 -3.49 6.53
CA ARG A 262 12.48 -2.36 6.09
C ARG A 262 12.38 -2.33 4.57
N ARG A 263 11.20 -2.00 4.08
CA ARG A 263 10.96 -1.88 2.64
C ARG A 263 10.93 -0.42 2.26
N PHE A 264 11.96 0.02 1.57
CA PHE A 264 12.03 1.37 1.02
C PHE A 264 11.49 1.41 -0.40
N HIS A 265 10.98 2.57 -0.77
CA HIS A 265 10.26 2.78 -2.00
C HIS A 265 10.68 4.10 -2.63
N THR A 266 10.97 4.07 -3.92
CA THR A 266 11.19 5.27 -4.72
C THR A 266 9.91 5.72 -5.39
N SER A 267 9.80 7.04 -5.58
CA SER A 267 8.83 7.66 -6.49
C SER A 267 9.03 7.13 -7.92
N GLN A 268 7.94 7.01 -8.68
CA GLN A 268 7.98 6.68 -10.11
C GLN A 268 8.30 7.90 -10.98
N ARG A 269 8.08 9.12 -10.47
CA ARG A 269 8.20 10.38 -11.20
C ARG A 269 9.24 11.30 -10.57
N LEU A 270 9.97 12.04 -11.40
CA LEU A 270 10.89 13.09 -10.96
C LEU A 270 10.11 14.41 -10.82
N LEU A 271 10.41 15.18 -9.77
CA LEU A 271 9.92 16.54 -9.61
C LEU A 271 10.93 17.49 -10.25
N GLY A 272 10.50 18.26 -11.28
CA GLY A 272 11.36 19.23 -11.96
C GLY A 272 12.58 18.60 -12.62
N PRO A 273 12.42 17.75 -13.67
CA PRO A 273 13.55 17.09 -14.32
C PRO A 273 14.50 18.13 -14.91
N THR A 274 15.71 18.21 -14.36
CA THR A 274 16.79 19.03 -14.89
C THR A 274 17.77 18.17 -15.68
N TRP A 275 18.09 18.62 -16.90
CA TRP A 275 19.07 17.95 -17.73
C TRP A 275 20.47 18.40 -17.31
N LYS A 276 21.28 17.46 -16.81
CA LYS A 276 22.71 17.67 -16.63
C LYS A 276 23.44 17.22 -17.88
N GLY A 277 24.35 18.05 -18.38
CA GLY A 277 25.17 17.76 -19.53
C GLY A 277 26.57 18.34 -19.39
N TRP A 278 27.42 18.03 -20.35
CA TRP A 278 28.76 18.59 -20.44
C TRP A 278 28.80 19.64 -21.54
N SER A 279 29.44 20.77 -21.25
CA SER A 279 29.82 21.75 -22.27
C SER A 279 31.34 21.69 -22.46
N VAL A 280 31.79 21.62 -23.71
CA VAL A 280 33.21 21.61 -24.05
C VAL A 280 33.53 22.92 -24.75
N LYS A 281 34.21 23.83 -24.04
CA LYS A 281 34.64 25.11 -24.62
C LYS A 281 35.70 24.85 -25.69
N GLY A 282 35.52 25.43 -26.88
CA GLY A 282 36.42 25.21 -28.02
C GLY A 282 36.18 23.92 -28.80
N GLY A 283 35.06 23.22 -28.57
CA GLY A 283 34.68 22.00 -29.32
C GLY A 283 34.20 22.25 -30.77
N GLY A 284 34.06 23.50 -31.20
CA GLY A 284 33.53 23.88 -32.51
C GLY A 284 34.57 24.42 -33.48
N ARG A 285 34.82 23.66 -34.56
CA ARG A 285 35.38 24.05 -35.86
C ARG A 285 36.53 25.09 -35.82
N SER A 286 37.77 24.59 -35.86
CA SER A 286 38.83 25.34 -36.55
C SER A 286 38.41 25.54 -38.00
N SER A 287 38.45 26.77 -38.49
CA SER A 287 37.89 27.26 -39.75
C SER A 287 38.43 26.62 -41.03
N ARG A 288 39.34 25.62 -40.94
CA ARG A 288 39.94 24.97 -42.12
C ARG A 288 39.71 23.46 -42.24
N LEU A 289 39.40 22.74 -41.16
CA LEU A 289 39.01 21.33 -41.23
C LEU A 289 37.99 21.02 -40.13
N SER A 290 36.83 20.54 -40.54
CA SER A 290 35.63 20.29 -39.75
C SER A 290 35.74 19.11 -38.76
N SER A 291 36.83 18.98 -37.99
CA SER A 291 36.99 17.88 -37.05
C SER A 291 36.47 18.24 -35.65
N VAL A 292 35.65 17.35 -35.08
CA VAL A 292 35.24 17.36 -33.68
C VAL A 292 36.48 17.21 -32.80
N SER A 293 36.56 17.94 -31.68
CA SER A 293 37.72 17.83 -30.78
C SER A 293 37.93 16.39 -30.32
N ALA A 294 39.19 15.96 -30.19
CA ALA A 294 39.52 14.60 -29.75
C ALA A 294 38.87 14.28 -28.38
N VAL A 295 38.80 15.27 -27.49
CA VAL A 295 38.13 15.16 -26.18
C VAL A 295 36.64 14.85 -26.33
N GLN A 296 35.92 15.62 -27.15
CA GLN A 296 34.49 15.39 -27.37
C GLN A 296 34.25 14.01 -28.01
N ARG A 297 35.04 13.64 -29.03
CA ARG A 297 34.93 12.34 -29.70
C ARG A 297 35.16 11.19 -28.72
N ASN A 298 36.22 11.26 -27.91
CA ASN A 298 36.53 10.21 -26.94
C ASN A 298 35.46 10.12 -25.83
N PHE A 299 34.92 11.26 -25.39
CA PHE A 299 33.83 11.29 -24.42
C PHE A 299 32.54 10.66 -24.97
N GLN A 300 32.20 10.94 -26.24
CA GLN A 300 31.08 10.28 -26.91
C GLN A 300 31.27 8.77 -26.96
N VAL A 301 32.47 8.27 -27.29
CA VAL A 301 32.79 6.84 -27.27
C VAL A 301 32.59 6.25 -25.85
N LEU A 302 33.00 6.96 -24.80
CA LEU A 302 32.82 6.52 -23.40
C LEU A 302 31.33 6.40 -23.02
N VAL A 303 30.50 7.34 -23.48
CA VAL A 303 29.04 7.29 -23.25
C VAL A 303 28.38 6.19 -24.09
N HIS A 304 28.65 6.12 -25.39
CA HIS A 304 28.03 5.16 -26.32
C HIS A 304 28.43 3.71 -26.07
N SER A 305 29.65 3.47 -25.60
CA SER A 305 30.11 2.12 -25.22
C SER A 305 29.47 1.59 -23.94
N GLY A 306 28.73 2.43 -23.19
CA GLY A 306 28.13 2.05 -21.91
C GLY A 306 29.09 2.09 -20.71
N ILE A 307 30.38 2.37 -20.92
CA ILE A 307 31.39 2.53 -19.85
C ILE A 307 30.92 3.58 -18.84
N TYR A 308 30.40 4.71 -19.33
CA TYR A 308 29.90 5.78 -18.46
C TYR A 308 28.75 5.31 -17.56
N SER A 309 27.83 4.52 -18.11
CA SER A 309 26.68 3.99 -17.37
C SER A 309 27.12 3.03 -16.28
N ARG A 310 28.07 2.13 -16.59
CA ARG A 310 28.66 1.23 -15.59
C ARG A 310 29.39 2.01 -14.50
N LEU A 311 30.16 3.03 -14.87
CA LEU A 311 30.86 3.89 -13.92
C LEU A 311 29.87 4.58 -12.97
N LYS A 312 28.75 5.12 -13.47
CA LYS A 312 27.70 5.68 -12.62
C LYS A 312 27.15 4.67 -11.61
N GLN A 313 26.89 3.43 -12.04
CA GLN A 313 26.41 2.38 -11.13
C GLN A 313 27.42 2.07 -10.02
N GLU A 314 28.71 1.97 -10.35
CA GLU A 314 29.75 1.76 -9.35
C GLU A 314 29.92 2.99 -8.44
N MET A 315 29.79 4.20 -8.97
CA MET A 315 29.75 5.43 -8.16
C MET A 315 28.58 5.40 -7.17
N HIS A 316 27.38 4.97 -7.58
CA HIS A 316 26.23 4.87 -6.65
C HIS A 316 26.45 3.82 -5.57
N LYS A 317 27.00 2.65 -5.92
CA LYS A 317 27.33 1.59 -4.93
C LYS A 317 28.38 2.04 -3.91
N ASN A 318 29.35 2.84 -4.36
CA ASN A 318 30.46 3.30 -3.54
C ASN A 318 30.25 4.69 -2.92
N MET A 319 29.13 5.36 -3.22
CA MET A 319 28.83 6.72 -2.73
C MET A 319 28.91 6.82 -1.20
N TRP A 320 28.51 5.74 -0.52
CA TRP A 320 28.48 5.65 0.94
C TRP A 320 29.43 4.58 1.47
N PHE A 321 30.52 4.31 0.74
CA PHE A 321 31.55 3.39 1.21
C PHE A 321 32.14 3.88 2.55
N GLY A 322 32.17 3.01 3.55
CA GLY A 322 32.64 3.35 4.90
C GLY A 322 31.61 4.03 5.82
N ARG A 323 30.41 4.39 5.34
CA ARG A 323 29.33 4.88 6.21
C ARG A 323 28.79 3.74 7.07
N ASN A 324 28.71 3.97 8.37
CA ASN A 324 28.09 3.05 9.31
C ASN A 324 26.58 3.34 9.43
N PRO A 325 25.74 2.30 9.58
CA PRO A 325 24.32 2.53 9.84
C PRO A 325 24.14 3.13 11.23
N VAL A 326 23.16 4.02 11.38
CA VAL A 326 22.85 4.64 12.69
C VAL A 326 22.28 3.61 13.68
N LYS A 327 21.56 2.60 13.19
CA LYS A 327 21.04 1.51 14.02
C LYS A 327 21.31 0.17 13.34
N GLU A 328 21.70 -0.82 14.12
CA GLU A 328 21.78 -2.19 13.62
C GLU A 328 20.37 -2.72 13.37
N ASP A 329 20.15 -3.24 12.17
CA ASP A 329 18.88 -3.84 11.79
C ASP A 329 19.02 -5.36 11.85
N VAL A 330 18.32 -5.98 12.78
CA VAL A 330 18.24 -7.43 12.81
C VAL A 330 17.34 -7.86 11.65
N PRO A 331 17.83 -8.66 10.69
CA PRO A 331 16.98 -9.13 9.61
C PRO A 331 15.78 -9.84 10.22
N PRO A 332 14.56 -9.57 9.70
CA PRO A 332 13.38 -10.23 10.22
C PRO A 332 13.60 -11.73 10.01
N SER A 333 13.15 -12.53 10.97
CA SER A 333 13.14 -13.98 10.77
C SER A 333 12.49 -14.26 9.40
N PRO A 334 13.01 -15.22 8.61
CA PRO A 334 12.67 -15.43 7.21
C PRO A 334 11.22 -15.90 6.95
N VAL A 335 10.31 -15.63 7.88
CA VAL A 335 8.89 -15.86 7.76
C VAL A 335 8.32 -14.82 6.81
N SER A 336 8.39 -15.14 5.52
CA SER A 336 7.73 -14.34 4.49
C SER A 336 6.22 -14.29 4.77
N PRO A 337 5.59 -13.11 4.83
CA PRO A 337 4.15 -13.03 4.97
C PRO A 337 3.49 -13.79 3.81
N LEU A 338 2.46 -14.58 4.12
CA LEU A 338 1.76 -15.41 3.14
C LEU A 338 1.22 -14.49 2.03
N THR A 339 1.81 -14.56 0.84
CA THR A 339 1.37 -13.72 -0.28
C THR A 339 0.08 -14.28 -0.88
N MET A 340 -0.76 -13.42 -1.47
CA MET A 340 -2.00 -13.82 -2.15
C MET A 340 -1.78 -14.93 -3.19
N GLY A 341 -0.58 -15.02 -3.79
CA GLY A 341 -0.22 -16.10 -4.71
C GLY A 341 -0.30 -17.49 -4.07
N GLY A 342 0.13 -17.62 -2.81
CA GLY A 342 0.01 -18.87 -2.04
C GLY A 342 -1.44 -19.28 -1.83
N LEU A 343 -2.33 -18.31 -1.60
CA LEU A 343 -3.76 -18.58 -1.45
C LEU A 343 -4.37 -19.12 -2.74
N VAL A 344 -4.03 -18.54 -3.90
CA VAL A 344 -4.55 -19.02 -5.19
C VAL A 344 -4.16 -20.49 -5.41
N THR A 345 -2.92 -20.89 -5.10
CA THR A 345 -2.51 -22.30 -5.20
C THR A 345 -3.30 -23.22 -4.28
N ILE A 346 -3.61 -22.77 -3.07
CA ILE A 346 -4.43 -23.51 -2.10
C ILE A 346 -5.87 -23.67 -2.63
N PHE A 347 -6.48 -22.61 -3.18
CA PHE A 347 -7.80 -22.69 -3.80
C PHE A 347 -7.82 -23.62 -5.02
N MET A 348 -6.77 -23.59 -5.86
CA MET A 348 -6.66 -24.49 -7.00
C MET A 348 -6.53 -25.95 -6.56
N LEU A 349 -5.68 -26.24 -5.57
CA LEU A 349 -5.55 -27.59 -4.98
C LEU A 349 -6.88 -28.06 -4.39
N CYS A 350 -7.57 -27.19 -3.66
CA CYS A 350 -8.85 -27.50 -3.05
C CYS A 350 -9.94 -27.77 -4.11
N GLY A 351 -9.97 -26.96 -5.18
CA GLY A 351 -10.84 -27.16 -6.32
C GLY A 351 -10.58 -28.50 -7.02
N ALA A 352 -9.32 -28.83 -7.27
CA ALA A 352 -8.92 -30.11 -7.88
C ALA A 352 -9.31 -31.32 -7.02
N LEU A 353 -9.04 -31.27 -5.72
CA LEU A 353 -9.44 -32.32 -4.77
C LEU A 353 -10.97 -32.48 -4.72
N THR A 354 -11.71 -31.38 -4.73
CA THR A 354 -13.19 -31.40 -4.81
C THR A 354 -13.68 -31.97 -6.14
N GLY A 355 -12.96 -31.74 -7.23
CA GLY A 355 -13.23 -32.35 -8.53
C GLY A 355 -13.04 -33.87 -8.50
N PHE A 356 -11.90 -34.36 -8.02
CA PHE A 356 -11.64 -35.80 -7.88
C PHE A 356 -12.64 -36.48 -6.94
N ALA A 357 -13.01 -35.81 -5.85
CA ALA A 357 -14.06 -36.26 -4.94
C ALA A 357 -15.39 -36.54 -5.64
N LEU A 358 -15.82 -35.59 -6.47
CA LEU A 358 -17.08 -35.69 -7.22
C LEU A 358 -17.02 -36.82 -8.23
N ILE A 359 -15.89 -36.98 -8.93
CA ILE A 359 -15.70 -38.08 -9.90
C ILE A 359 -15.76 -39.43 -9.19
N ALA A 360 -15.02 -39.61 -8.10
CA ALA A 360 -15.04 -40.85 -7.32
C ALA A 360 -16.44 -41.15 -6.78
N PHE A 361 -17.14 -40.13 -6.28
CA PHE A 361 -18.52 -40.25 -5.83
C PHE A 361 -19.46 -40.70 -6.97
N LEU A 362 -19.32 -40.15 -8.17
CA LEU A 362 -20.12 -40.54 -9.33
C LEU A 362 -19.84 -41.99 -9.76
N ILE A 363 -18.57 -42.43 -9.77
CA ILE A 363 -18.19 -43.80 -10.11
C ILE A 363 -18.77 -44.80 -9.11
N GLU A 364 -18.63 -44.52 -7.81
CA GLU A 364 -19.16 -45.39 -6.75
C GLU A 364 -20.70 -45.41 -6.79
N SER A 365 -21.32 -44.26 -7.01
CA SER A 365 -22.77 -44.12 -7.08
C SER A 365 -23.38 -44.78 -8.31
N HIS A 366 -22.63 -44.91 -9.41
CA HIS A 366 -23.07 -45.65 -10.59
C HIS A 366 -23.22 -47.16 -10.31
N LYS A 367 -22.45 -47.69 -9.35
CA LYS A 367 -22.53 -49.09 -8.93
C LYS A 367 -23.76 -49.38 -8.07
N TYR A 368 -24.28 -48.36 -7.40
CA TYR A 368 -25.57 -48.41 -6.71
C TYR A 368 -26.68 -48.01 -7.69
N ASP A 369 -27.83 -48.66 -7.57
CA ASP A 369 -28.94 -48.50 -8.53
C ASP A 369 -29.41 -47.03 -8.59
N TRP A 370 -28.87 -46.24 -9.54
CA TRP A 370 -29.04 -44.79 -9.64
C TRP A 370 -30.52 -44.40 -9.69
N LYS A 371 -31.36 -45.28 -10.24
CA LYS A 371 -32.81 -45.15 -10.26
C LYS A 371 -33.40 -45.02 -8.87
N ALA A 372 -32.93 -45.79 -7.89
CA ALA A 372 -33.42 -45.73 -6.51
C ALA A 372 -33.05 -44.42 -5.81
N ILE A 373 -31.83 -43.92 -6.05
CA ILE A 373 -31.35 -42.65 -5.48
C ILE A 373 -32.09 -41.46 -6.12
N VAL A 374 -32.24 -41.44 -7.45
CA VAL A 374 -32.99 -40.40 -8.16
C VAL A 374 -34.46 -40.41 -7.73
N PHE A 375 -35.06 -41.59 -7.56
CA PHE A 375 -36.43 -41.70 -7.08
C PHE A 375 -36.57 -41.15 -5.65
N ALA A 376 -35.67 -41.53 -4.74
CA ALA A 376 -35.65 -41.03 -3.36
C ALA A 376 -35.40 -39.52 -3.25
N LEU A 377 -34.50 -38.97 -4.09
CA LEU A 377 -34.26 -37.53 -4.20
C LEU A 377 -35.48 -36.80 -4.74
N SER A 378 -36.12 -37.31 -5.80
CA SER A 378 -37.33 -36.71 -6.36
C SER A 378 -38.51 -36.74 -5.38
N ALA A 379 -38.64 -37.81 -4.58
CA ALA A 379 -39.66 -37.93 -3.55
C ALA A 379 -39.40 -36.98 -2.38
N SER A 380 -38.14 -36.82 -1.97
CA SER A 380 -37.75 -35.86 -0.94
C SER A 380 -37.89 -34.41 -1.41
N LEU A 381 -37.55 -34.09 -2.67
CA LEU A 381 -37.77 -32.77 -3.25
C LEU A 381 -39.27 -32.45 -3.30
N ARG A 382 -40.11 -33.42 -3.68
CA ARG A 382 -41.57 -33.25 -3.64
C ARG A 382 -42.08 -32.97 -2.22
N LYS A 383 -41.58 -33.67 -1.21
CA LYS A 383 -41.91 -33.39 0.20
C LYS A 383 -41.44 -32.01 0.65
N LEU A 384 -40.25 -31.57 0.26
CA LEU A 384 -39.71 -30.23 0.56
C LEU A 384 -40.51 -29.13 -0.15
N LEU A 385 -40.89 -29.32 -1.41
CA LEU A 385 -41.74 -28.39 -2.15
C LEU A 385 -43.13 -28.31 -1.52
N GLN A 386 -43.73 -29.44 -1.13
CA GLN A 386 -44.98 -29.46 -0.38
C GLN A 386 -44.86 -28.77 0.98
N PHE A 387 -43.73 -28.95 1.67
CA PHE A 387 -43.47 -28.30 2.95
C PHE A 387 -43.31 -26.78 2.78
N ASN A 388 -42.58 -26.34 1.75
CA ASN A 388 -42.45 -24.92 1.41
C ASN A 388 -43.81 -24.30 1.07
N ASP A 389 -44.67 -25.02 0.33
CA ASP A 389 -46.01 -24.55 0.01
C ASP A 389 -46.92 -24.45 1.25
N ARG A 390 -46.82 -25.41 2.20
CA ARG A 390 -47.46 -25.29 3.52
C ARG A 390 -46.91 -24.13 4.33
N PHE A 391 -45.60 -23.89 4.28
CA PHE A 391 -44.94 -22.80 5.00
C PHE A 391 -45.37 -21.43 4.45
N GLN A 392 -45.48 -21.30 3.13
CA GLN A 392 -46.02 -20.10 2.48
C GLN A 392 -47.50 -19.86 2.85
N ARG A 393 -48.31 -20.93 2.95
CA ARG A 393 -49.70 -20.82 3.43
C ARG A 393 -49.79 -20.40 4.90
N LEU A 394 -48.94 -20.92 5.76
CA LEU A 394 -48.82 -20.50 7.16
C LEU A 394 -48.39 -19.03 7.27
N LYS A 395 -47.42 -18.60 6.45
CA LYS A 395 -46.98 -17.20 6.40
C LYS A 395 -48.13 -16.27 6.02
N LYS A 396 -48.95 -16.64 5.01
CA LYS A 396 -50.18 -15.91 4.62
C LYS A 396 -51.24 -15.89 5.73
N SER A 397 -51.45 -17.00 6.43
CA SER A 397 -52.39 -17.08 7.55
C SER A 397 -51.99 -16.17 8.71
N ILE A 398 -50.70 -16.20 9.09
CA ILE A 398 -50.15 -15.32 10.14
C ILE A 398 -50.27 -13.85 9.73
N THR A 399 -49.99 -13.50 8.47
CA THR A 399 -50.17 -12.11 8.00
C THR A 399 -51.64 -11.69 8.05
N CYS A 400 -52.60 -12.56 7.68
CA CYS A 400 -54.03 -12.29 7.82
C CYS A 400 -54.48 -12.07 9.27
N VAL A 401 -54.03 -12.90 10.22
CA VAL A 401 -54.37 -12.75 11.65
C VAL A 401 -53.81 -11.44 12.20
N THR A 402 -52.59 -11.07 11.80
CA THR A 402 -51.94 -9.83 12.24
C THR A 402 -52.62 -8.59 11.62
N LEU A 403 -53.15 -8.69 10.39
CA LEU A 403 -53.92 -7.61 9.76
C LEU A 403 -55.30 -7.44 10.42
N LYS A 404 -55.97 -8.55 10.77
CA LYS A 404 -57.29 -8.55 11.42
C LYS A 404 -57.22 -7.99 12.85
N SER A 405 -56.12 -8.26 13.58
CA SER A 405 -55.92 -7.66 14.92
C SER A 405 -55.64 -6.16 14.87
N LYS A 406 -54.98 -5.66 13.81
CA LYS A 406 -54.80 -4.22 13.57
C LYS A 406 -56.11 -3.52 13.18
N LEU A 407 -56.93 -4.13 12.31
CA LEU A 407 -58.25 -3.59 11.94
C LEU A 407 -59.23 -3.55 13.11
N HIS A 408 -59.25 -4.59 13.96
CA HIS A 408 -60.11 -4.60 15.15
C HIS A 408 -59.70 -3.53 16.19
N LYS A 409 -58.40 -3.22 16.31
CA LYS A 409 -57.94 -2.10 17.15
C LYS A 409 -58.33 -0.74 16.55
N SER A 410 -58.36 -0.60 15.23
CA SER A 410 -58.80 0.64 14.57
C SER A 410 -60.31 0.89 14.71
N TRP A 411 -61.13 -0.16 14.82
CA TRP A 411 -62.59 -0.03 14.93
C TRP A 411 -63.09 0.29 16.35
N LYS A 412 -62.26 0.08 17.38
CA LYS A 412 -62.54 0.49 18.77
C LYS A 412 -62.08 1.93 19.09
N SER A 413 -61.55 2.65 18.10
CA SER A 413 -60.97 3.99 18.26
C SER A 413 -61.78 5.09 17.57
N ASN A 414 -62.94 4.75 16.99
CA ASN A 414 -63.99 5.67 16.55
C ASN A 414 -65.26 5.31 17.32
#